data_AF-T1B5A3-F1
#
_entry.id   AF-T1B5A3-F1
#
_cell.length_a   1.000
_cell.length_b   1.000
_cell.length_c   1.000
_cell.angle_alpha   90.00
_cell.angle_beta   90.00
_cell.angle_gamma   90.00
#
_symmetry.space_group_name_H-M   'P 1'
#
loop_
_entity.id
_entity.type
_entity.pdbx_description
1 polymer ?
#
loop_
_entity_poly.entity_id
_entity_poly.type
_entity_poly.pdbx_seq_one_letter_code
_entity_poly.pdbx_strand_id
1 'polypeptide(L)'
;KEFLFGDEDPDANRFTFEAGSGERTPPRVITVGAGIELTTAEPAPDLASGNPGGFWDRIRRIGRAIEISRAVQNPGALASVYLLGGHKILRFANGFELVVGKDNWRAAERLVRLAYYGAELTAGGTEIPLHWQYFAESGIIATPEGICFRLSDSEPFILAETFIYNVHIPPCDLDGKVVVDAGAFTGDTALNFAYQGAEVYAFEPDPTNYRALLANLRLNPKLAPRIHAFPFAVGTDGHIEFHAGLQGGSGVYSKGGTCV
;
A
#
# COMPACT_ATOMS: atom_id res chain seq x y z
N LYS A 1 -23.31 0.19 23.33
CA LYS A 1 -23.28 -0.81 24.43
C LYS A 1 -21.81 -1.09 24.71
N GLU A 2 -21.39 -0.92 25.95
CA GLU A 2 -20.03 -1.23 26.40
C GLU A 2 -19.71 -2.70 26.15
N PHE A 3 -18.55 -2.97 25.56
CA PHE A 3 -17.96 -4.30 25.53
C PHE A 3 -17.08 -4.42 26.77
N LEU A 4 -17.45 -5.34 27.67
CA LEU A 4 -16.61 -5.73 28.79
C LEU A 4 -15.45 -6.55 28.22
N PHE A 5 -14.24 -5.99 28.29
CA PHE A 5 -13.02 -6.75 28.07
C PHE A 5 -12.83 -7.67 29.28
N GLY A 6 -13.08 -8.97 29.10
CA GLY A 6 -12.65 -10.00 30.03
C GLY A 6 -11.13 -10.14 29.99
N ASP A 7 -10.55 -10.53 31.12
CA ASP A 7 -9.11 -10.67 31.34
C ASP A 7 -8.38 -11.42 30.20
N GLU A 8 -7.17 -10.96 29.91
CA GLU A 8 -6.25 -11.53 28.92
C GLU A 8 -6.01 -13.03 29.18
N ASP A 9 -6.55 -13.88 28.32
CA ASP A 9 -6.11 -15.26 28.16
C ASP A 9 -5.20 -15.35 26.91
N PRO A 10 -3.87 -15.50 27.09
CA PRO A 10 -2.92 -15.59 25.98
C PRO A 10 -3.05 -16.88 25.16
N ASP A 11 -3.88 -17.85 25.58
CA ASP A 11 -4.11 -19.12 24.88
C ASP A 11 -5.47 -19.18 24.14
N ALA A 12 -6.25 -18.10 24.14
CA ALA A 12 -7.55 -18.05 23.46
C ALA A 12 -7.42 -17.77 21.94
N ASN A 13 -6.81 -18.69 21.18
CA ASN A 13 -6.75 -18.71 19.71
C ASN A 13 -8.12 -18.98 19.04
N ARG A 14 -9.21 -18.43 19.56
CA ARG A 14 -10.55 -18.67 19.02
C ARG A 14 -11.41 -17.41 19.08
N PHE A 15 -11.51 -16.71 17.97
CA PHE A 15 -12.58 -15.73 17.77
C PHE A 15 -13.82 -16.46 17.23
N THR A 16 -14.72 -16.84 18.14
CA THR A 16 -16.06 -17.29 17.77
C THR A 16 -16.98 -16.08 17.64
N PHE A 17 -17.50 -15.83 16.44
CA PHE A 17 -18.61 -14.89 16.25
C PHE A 17 -19.88 -15.50 16.85
N GLU A 18 -20.26 -15.11 18.07
CA GLU A 18 -21.59 -15.42 18.57
C GLU A 18 -22.61 -14.52 17.87
N ALA A 19 -23.42 -15.12 16.99
CA ALA A 19 -24.62 -14.48 16.48
C ALA A 19 -25.59 -14.28 17.66
N GLY A 20 -25.60 -13.07 18.23
CA GLY A 20 -26.58 -12.70 19.24
C GLY A 20 -27.99 -12.97 18.72
N SER A 21 -28.80 -13.67 19.52
CA SER A 21 -30.12 -14.23 19.20
C SER A 21 -31.23 -13.21 18.92
N GLY A 22 -30.91 -12.03 18.39
CA GLY A 22 -31.90 -11.12 17.81
C GLY A 22 -32.00 -11.38 16.32
N GLU A 23 -33.21 -11.42 15.77
CA GLU A 23 -33.45 -11.39 14.33
C GLU A 23 -32.76 -10.15 13.72
N ARG A 24 -31.51 -10.34 13.30
CA ARG A 24 -30.78 -9.45 12.41
C ARG A 24 -30.18 -10.33 11.34
N THR A 25 -30.45 -9.98 10.09
CA THR A 25 -29.76 -10.54 8.94
C THR A 25 -28.26 -10.53 9.21
N PRO A 26 -27.57 -11.69 9.20
CA PRO A 26 -26.14 -11.73 9.48
C PRO A 26 -25.42 -10.81 8.48
N PRO A 27 -24.45 -10.01 8.92
CA PRO A 27 -23.65 -9.22 8.00
C PRO A 27 -23.01 -10.18 6.98
N ARG A 28 -23.16 -9.86 5.70
CA ARG A 28 -22.46 -10.60 4.63
C ARG A 28 -20.97 -10.29 4.79
N VAL A 29 -20.20 -11.29 5.22
CA VAL A 29 -18.75 -11.22 5.28
C VAL A 29 -18.21 -11.36 3.87
N ILE A 30 -17.36 -10.44 3.45
CA ILE A 30 -16.64 -10.49 2.18
C ILE A 30 -15.17 -10.67 2.50
N THR A 31 -14.57 -11.76 2.01
CA THR A 31 -13.12 -11.95 2.06
C THR A 31 -12.53 -11.42 0.76
N VAL A 32 -11.65 -10.43 0.86
CA VAL A 32 -10.82 -10.00 -0.26
C VAL A 32 -9.40 -10.42 0.06
N GLY A 33 -8.86 -11.32 -0.75
CA GLY A 33 -7.44 -11.66 -0.75
C GLY A 33 -6.82 -11.19 -2.06
N ALA A 34 -5.54 -10.85 -2.03
CA ALA A 34 -4.73 -10.69 -3.23
C ALA A 34 -4.53 -12.06 -3.91
N GLY A 35 -5.61 -12.58 -4.51
CA GLY A 35 -5.59 -13.80 -5.31
C GLY A 35 -5.07 -13.48 -6.69
N ILE A 36 -3.76 -13.54 -6.88
CA ILE A 36 -3.22 -13.80 -8.22
C ILE A 36 -3.58 -15.25 -8.53
N GLU A 37 -4.58 -15.47 -9.39
CA GLU A 37 -4.69 -16.73 -10.12
C GLU A 37 -3.40 -16.90 -10.92
N LEU A 38 -2.50 -17.75 -10.43
CA LEU A 38 -1.32 -18.20 -11.14
C LEU A 38 -1.78 -19.08 -12.32
N THR A 39 -2.22 -18.44 -13.39
CA THR A 39 -2.03 -19.02 -14.72
C THR A 39 -0.52 -19.17 -14.90
N THR A 40 -0.08 -20.34 -15.36
CA THR A 40 1.33 -20.67 -15.56
C THR A 40 1.93 -19.78 -16.65
N ALA A 41 2.22 -18.53 -16.31
CA ALA A 41 3.11 -17.66 -17.06
C ALA A 41 4.54 -18.13 -16.78
N GLU A 42 5.34 -18.21 -17.85
CA GLU A 42 6.75 -18.58 -17.76
C GLU A 42 7.46 -17.76 -16.66
N PRO A 43 8.36 -18.38 -15.89
CA PRO A 43 9.03 -17.70 -14.79
C PRO A 43 9.74 -16.45 -15.31
N ALA A 44 9.40 -15.31 -14.72
CA ALA A 44 10.15 -14.08 -14.92
C ALA A 44 11.64 -14.37 -14.67
N PRO A 45 12.56 -13.85 -15.52
CA PRO A 45 13.96 -14.18 -15.41
C PRO A 45 14.49 -13.83 -14.01
N ASP A 46 15.12 -14.84 -13.44
CA ASP A 46 15.73 -14.93 -12.12
C ASP A 46 16.35 -13.60 -11.63
N LEU A 47 15.73 -13.01 -10.60
CA LEU A 47 16.25 -11.88 -9.84
C LEU A 47 16.94 -12.37 -8.55
N ALA A 48 17.75 -13.42 -8.64
CA ALA A 48 18.65 -13.80 -7.57
C ALA A 48 20.03 -14.24 -8.10
N SER A 49 20.86 -13.26 -8.46
CA SER A 49 22.31 -13.45 -8.35
C SER A 49 22.94 -12.21 -7.76
N GLY A 50 23.52 -12.37 -6.57
CA GLY A 50 24.35 -11.36 -5.93
C GLY A 50 25.47 -10.93 -6.86
N ASN A 51 25.44 -9.65 -7.24
CA ASN A 51 26.54 -8.93 -7.86
C ASN A 51 26.44 -7.50 -7.29
N PRO A 52 27.50 -6.92 -6.70
CA PRO A 52 27.41 -5.55 -6.19
C PRO A 52 27.33 -4.63 -7.41
N GLY A 53 26.09 -4.36 -7.85
CA GLY A 53 25.76 -3.78 -9.14
C GLY A 53 26.57 -2.52 -9.42
N GLY A 54 27.40 -2.61 -10.45
CA GLY A 54 28.26 -1.52 -10.89
C GLY A 54 27.47 -0.30 -11.37
N PHE A 55 28.19 0.82 -11.49
CA PHE A 55 27.70 2.13 -11.95
C PHE A 55 26.71 2.02 -13.13
N TRP A 56 26.97 1.14 -14.10
CA TRP A 56 26.14 0.97 -15.29
C TRP A 56 24.81 0.24 -15.08
N ASP A 57 24.67 -0.65 -14.09
CA ASP A 57 23.39 -1.29 -13.77
C ASP A 57 22.48 -0.36 -12.94
N ARG A 58 23.08 0.53 -12.13
CA ARG A 58 22.35 1.67 -11.54
C ARG A 58 21.93 2.69 -12.60
N ILE A 59 22.79 3.00 -13.56
CA ILE A 59 22.47 3.85 -14.72
C ILE A 59 21.40 3.18 -15.60
N ARG A 60 21.37 1.85 -15.75
CA ARG A 60 20.31 1.12 -16.48
C ARG A 60 18.97 1.13 -15.74
N ARG A 61 18.95 1.14 -14.40
CA ARG A 61 17.73 1.43 -13.62
C ARG A 61 17.24 2.87 -13.84
N ILE A 62 18.16 3.82 -13.96
CA ILE A 62 17.87 5.21 -14.38
C ILE A 62 17.46 5.27 -15.88
N GLY A 63 17.90 4.31 -16.71
CA GLY A 63 17.65 4.24 -18.16
C GLY A 63 16.30 3.66 -18.58
N ARG A 64 15.59 2.90 -17.71
CA ARG A 64 14.15 2.63 -17.90
C ARG A 64 13.30 3.91 -17.73
N ALA A 65 13.89 5.03 -17.30
CA ALA A 65 13.19 6.30 -17.08
C ALA A 65 12.85 7.09 -18.35
N ILE A 66 13.17 6.61 -19.56
CA ILE A 66 12.69 7.23 -20.82
C ILE A 66 11.24 6.81 -21.13
N GLU A 67 10.79 5.63 -20.66
CA GLU A 67 9.37 5.23 -20.69
C GLU A 67 8.50 6.05 -19.72
N ILE A 68 9.12 6.70 -18.71
CA ILE A 68 8.47 7.61 -17.77
C ILE A 68 8.33 9.05 -18.34
N SER A 69 8.69 9.27 -19.61
CA SER A 69 8.59 10.57 -20.30
C SER A 69 7.18 11.16 -20.35
N ARG A 70 6.14 10.36 -20.09
CA ARG A 70 4.76 10.86 -19.97
C ARG A 70 4.45 11.51 -18.62
N ALA A 71 5.20 11.20 -17.56
CA ALA A 71 4.92 11.70 -16.23
C ALA A 71 5.61 13.04 -15.94
N VAL A 72 6.78 13.27 -16.53
CA VAL A 72 7.61 14.46 -16.29
C VAL A 72 8.19 15.04 -17.57
N GLN A 73 8.23 16.37 -17.64
CA GLN A 73 8.71 17.13 -18.80
C GLN A 73 10.24 17.16 -18.88
N ASN A 74 10.93 16.95 -17.75
CA ASN A 74 12.39 17.04 -17.66
C ASN A 74 13.01 15.87 -16.86
N PRO A 75 12.91 14.62 -17.37
CA PRO A 75 13.33 13.41 -16.63
C PRO A 75 14.81 13.41 -16.21
N GLY A 76 15.67 14.17 -16.90
CA GLY A 76 17.09 14.34 -16.52
C GLY A 76 17.31 15.03 -15.16
N ALA A 77 16.30 15.69 -14.59
CA ALA A 77 16.41 16.35 -13.29
C ALA A 77 16.76 15.37 -12.16
N LEU A 78 16.11 14.21 -12.10
CA LEU A 78 16.39 13.19 -11.07
C LEU A 78 17.78 12.58 -11.21
N ALA A 79 18.19 12.26 -12.44
CA ALA A 79 19.52 11.74 -12.72
C ALA A 79 20.61 12.75 -12.37
N SER A 80 20.38 14.04 -12.67
CA SER A 80 21.30 15.13 -12.34
C SER A 80 21.48 15.27 -10.83
N VAL A 81 20.41 15.27 -10.05
CA VAL A 81 20.50 15.35 -8.57
C VAL A 81 21.18 14.12 -7.99
N TYR A 82 20.88 12.92 -8.52
CA TYR A 82 21.50 11.69 -8.06
C TYR A 82 23.02 11.69 -8.27
N LEU A 83 23.48 12.06 -9.47
CA LEU A 83 24.90 12.00 -9.87
C LEU A 83 25.71 13.19 -9.35
N LEU A 84 25.17 14.41 -9.45
CA LEU A 84 25.90 15.65 -9.20
C LEU A 84 25.50 16.33 -7.89
N GLY A 85 24.39 15.93 -7.27
CA GLY A 85 23.81 16.65 -6.14
C GLY A 85 23.18 17.99 -6.52
N GLY A 86 23.01 18.85 -5.51
CA GLY A 86 22.31 20.13 -5.66
C GLY A 86 20.79 19.97 -5.74
N HIS A 87 20.13 21.06 -6.14
CA HIS A 87 18.68 21.11 -6.29
C HIS A 87 18.29 21.35 -7.76
N LYS A 88 17.21 20.71 -8.19
CA LYS A 88 16.59 20.90 -9.51
C LYS A 88 15.08 21.04 -9.35
N ILE A 89 14.43 21.72 -10.29
CA ILE A 89 12.97 21.69 -10.39
C ILE A 89 12.60 20.50 -11.27
N LEU A 90 11.83 19.56 -10.73
CA LEU A 90 11.17 18.49 -11.48
C LEU A 90 9.78 18.98 -11.89
N ARG A 91 9.48 18.92 -13.19
CA ARG A 91 8.21 19.38 -13.77
C ARG A 91 7.39 18.19 -14.23
N PHE A 92 6.22 18.01 -13.66
CA PHE A 92 5.28 16.96 -14.03
C PHE A 92 4.48 17.36 -15.27
N ALA A 93 3.98 16.38 -16.00
CA ALA A 93 3.25 16.61 -17.25
C ALA A 93 1.98 17.44 -17.04
N ASN A 94 1.31 17.28 -15.89
CA ASN A 94 0.12 18.03 -15.51
C ASN A 94 0.42 19.43 -14.94
N GLY A 95 1.68 19.89 -14.99
CA GLY A 95 2.08 21.23 -14.54
C GLY A 95 2.48 21.34 -13.06
N PHE A 96 2.37 20.27 -12.27
CA PHE A 96 2.91 20.26 -10.92
C PHE A 96 4.45 20.35 -10.92
N GLU A 97 5.02 21.09 -9.98
CA GLU A 97 6.47 21.29 -9.86
C GLU A 97 6.97 20.95 -8.46
N LEU A 98 8.10 20.26 -8.40
CA LEU A 98 8.76 19.89 -7.15
C LEU A 98 10.24 20.26 -7.18
N VAL A 99 10.70 21.00 -6.17
CA VAL A 99 12.15 21.17 -5.96
C VAL A 99 12.71 19.87 -5.40
N VAL A 100 13.56 19.20 -6.16
CA VAL A 100 14.20 17.94 -5.79
C VAL A 100 15.67 18.15 -5.44
N GLY A 101 16.08 17.59 -4.30
CA GLY A 101 17.44 17.49 -3.80
C GLY A 101 17.76 16.06 -3.35
N LYS A 102 18.92 15.82 -2.74
CA LYS A 102 19.31 14.48 -2.26
C LYS A 102 18.43 13.99 -1.11
N ASP A 103 17.93 14.91 -0.31
CA ASP A 103 17.08 14.72 0.86
C ASP A 103 15.68 14.18 0.52
N ASN A 104 15.10 14.61 -0.61
CA ASN A 104 13.77 14.18 -1.05
C ASN A 104 13.76 13.37 -2.36
N TRP A 105 14.94 12.97 -2.86
CA TRP A 105 15.09 12.27 -4.14
C TRP A 105 14.20 11.02 -4.25
N ARG A 106 14.12 10.22 -3.18
CA ARG A 106 13.28 9.00 -3.14
C ARG A 106 11.79 9.32 -3.18
N ALA A 107 11.36 10.41 -2.54
CA ALA A 107 9.97 10.86 -2.61
C ALA A 107 9.65 11.31 -4.05
N ALA A 108 10.54 12.08 -4.67
CA ALA A 108 10.39 12.51 -6.06
C ALA A 108 10.32 11.30 -7.03
N GLU A 109 11.18 10.30 -6.86
CA GLU A 109 11.13 9.05 -7.65
C GLU A 109 9.76 8.35 -7.51
N ARG A 110 9.23 8.23 -6.30
CA ARG A 110 7.92 7.60 -6.06
C ARG A 110 6.76 8.39 -6.68
N LEU A 111 6.78 9.72 -6.58
CA LEU A 111 5.78 10.58 -7.22
C LEU A 111 5.82 10.44 -8.74
N VAL A 112 7.02 10.35 -9.33
CA VAL A 112 7.19 10.11 -10.76
C VAL A 112 6.57 8.77 -11.18
N ARG A 113 6.77 7.71 -10.39
CA ARG A 113 6.13 6.40 -10.65
C ARG A 113 4.61 6.48 -10.50
N LEU A 114 4.10 7.15 -9.46
CA LEU A 114 2.67 7.30 -9.24
C LEU A 114 2.00 8.09 -10.38
N ALA A 115 2.65 9.16 -10.83
CA ALA A 115 2.19 9.94 -11.99
C ALA A 115 2.26 9.13 -13.30
N TYR A 116 3.28 8.29 -13.47
CA TYR A 116 3.36 7.35 -14.59
C TYR A 116 2.18 6.39 -14.62
N TYR A 117 1.71 5.94 -13.46
CA TYR A 117 0.53 5.08 -13.36
C TYR A 117 -0.80 5.84 -13.54
N GLY A 118 -0.76 7.16 -13.70
CA GLY A 118 -1.93 7.98 -14.06
C GLY A 118 -2.37 8.98 -12.99
N ALA A 119 -1.64 9.12 -11.88
CA ALA A 119 -1.98 10.14 -10.88
C ALA A 119 -1.64 11.55 -11.39
N GLU A 120 -2.64 12.43 -11.37
CA GLU A 120 -2.42 13.87 -11.54
C GLU A 120 -2.08 14.46 -10.16
N LEU A 121 -0.92 15.11 -10.04
CA LEU A 121 -0.39 15.58 -8.76
C LEU A 121 -0.64 17.08 -8.56
N THR A 122 -0.77 17.51 -7.31
CA THR A 122 -0.76 18.92 -6.93
C THR A 122 -0.08 19.11 -5.57
N ALA A 123 0.22 20.36 -5.22
CA ALA A 123 0.77 20.70 -3.91
C ALA A 123 -0.29 20.52 -2.81
N GLY A 124 0.15 20.05 -1.64
CA GLY A 124 -0.70 19.95 -0.46
C GLY A 124 -1.45 21.26 -0.15
N GLY A 125 -2.76 21.16 0.06
CA GLY A 125 -3.63 22.31 0.31
C GLY A 125 -4.14 23.01 -0.96
N THR A 126 -3.77 22.52 -2.15
CA THR A 126 -4.30 23.02 -3.43
C THR A 126 -5.41 22.10 -3.91
N GLU A 127 -6.65 22.55 -3.81
CA GLU A 127 -7.82 21.76 -4.23
C GLU A 127 -8.01 21.81 -5.74
N ILE A 128 -7.59 20.74 -6.42
CA ILE A 128 -7.91 20.48 -7.82
C ILE A 128 -8.68 19.16 -7.86
N PRO A 129 -9.89 19.12 -8.43
CA PRO A 129 -10.66 17.88 -8.52
C PRO A 129 -9.84 16.75 -9.13
N LEU A 130 -9.99 15.54 -8.57
CA LEU A 130 -9.34 14.31 -9.04
C LEU A 130 -7.79 14.30 -8.94
N HIS A 131 -7.18 15.35 -8.37
CA HIS A 131 -5.73 15.39 -8.16
C HIS A 131 -5.33 14.83 -6.81
N TRP A 132 -4.22 14.12 -6.81
CA TRP A 132 -3.52 13.66 -5.62
C TRP A 132 -2.68 14.80 -5.05
N GLN A 133 -2.75 15.00 -3.73
CA GLN A 133 -2.05 16.11 -3.07
C GLN A 133 -0.78 15.62 -2.37
N TYR A 134 0.38 16.20 -2.73
CA TYR A 134 1.64 15.91 -2.06
C TYR A 134 2.03 17.01 -1.08
N PHE A 135 2.12 16.66 0.21
CA PHE A 135 2.57 17.52 1.29
C PHE A 135 4.07 17.31 1.53
N ALA A 136 4.89 18.14 0.87
CA ALA A 136 6.34 17.95 0.84
C ALA A 136 7.01 17.95 2.22
N GLU A 137 6.57 18.81 3.14
CA GLU A 137 7.14 18.93 4.49
C GLU A 137 6.92 17.68 5.35
N SER A 138 5.76 17.03 5.21
CA SER A 138 5.39 15.85 5.99
C SER A 138 5.63 14.52 5.25
N GLY A 139 5.93 14.57 3.95
CA GLY A 139 6.07 13.37 3.11
C GLY A 139 4.77 12.59 2.93
N ILE A 140 3.63 13.27 3.04
CA ILE A 140 2.30 12.68 2.91
C ILE A 140 1.80 12.84 1.47
N ILE A 141 1.18 11.78 0.95
CA ILE A 141 0.40 11.81 -0.30
C ILE A 141 -1.07 11.55 0.06
N ALA A 142 -1.98 12.36 -0.47
CA ALA A 142 -3.42 12.17 -0.30
C ALA A 142 -4.07 11.82 -1.64
N THR A 143 -4.98 10.85 -1.63
CA THR A 143 -5.85 10.54 -2.78
C THR A 143 -6.82 11.70 -3.06
N PRO A 144 -7.48 11.75 -4.21
CA PRO A 144 -8.54 12.72 -4.48
C PRO A 144 -9.70 12.68 -3.48
N GLU A 145 -9.96 11.52 -2.89
CA GLU A 145 -10.95 11.28 -1.84
C GLU A 145 -10.47 11.75 -0.44
N GLY A 146 -9.22 12.20 -0.34
CA GLY A 146 -8.61 12.68 0.89
C GLY A 146 -8.05 11.59 1.80
N ILE A 147 -7.83 10.38 1.29
CA ILE A 147 -7.19 9.29 2.04
C ILE A 147 -5.68 9.52 2.04
N CYS A 148 -5.08 9.59 3.23
CA CYS A 148 -3.68 10.00 3.39
C CYS A 148 -2.74 8.81 3.63
N PHE A 149 -1.56 8.84 3.01
CA PHE A 149 -0.52 7.83 3.17
C PHE A 149 0.85 8.48 3.40
N ARG A 150 1.72 7.83 4.19
CA ARG A 150 3.14 8.16 4.18
C ARG A 150 3.76 7.64 2.89
N LEU A 151 4.20 8.55 2.03
CA LEU A 151 4.79 8.19 0.73
C LEU A 151 6.05 7.31 0.88
N SER A 152 6.74 7.38 2.03
CA SER A 152 7.90 6.54 2.33
C SER A 152 7.57 5.05 2.41
N ASP A 153 6.35 4.74 2.83
CA ASP A 153 5.91 3.38 3.15
C ASP A 153 5.04 2.80 2.04
N SER A 154 4.47 3.65 1.19
CA SER A 154 3.61 3.23 0.10
C SER A 154 4.41 2.85 -1.15
N GLU A 155 3.98 1.77 -1.79
CA GLU A 155 4.45 1.41 -3.12
C GLU A 155 3.56 2.06 -4.19
N PRO A 156 4.11 2.88 -5.11
CA PRO A 156 3.31 3.63 -6.09
C PRO A 156 2.42 2.76 -6.98
N PHE A 157 2.87 1.54 -7.31
CA PHE A 157 2.08 0.62 -8.12
C PHE A 157 0.86 0.11 -7.36
N ILE A 158 1.01 -0.21 -6.07
CA ILE A 158 -0.08 -0.68 -5.22
C ILE A 158 -1.11 0.44 -4.99
N LEU A 159 -0.66 1.68 -4.76
CA LEU A 159 -1.59 2.81 -4.70
C LEU A 159 -2.36 2.99 -6.02
N ALA A 160 -1.70 2.84 -7.17
CA ALA A 160 -2.37 2.91 -8.46
C ALA A 160 -3.36 1.76 -8.67
N GLU A 161 -2.96 0.54 -8.32
CA GLU A 161 -3.80 -0.66 -8.36
C GLU A 161 -5.09 -0.48 -7.55
N THR A 162 -4.96 0.04 -6.33
CA THR A 162 -6.09 0.25 -5.40
C THR A 162 -6.98 1.44 -5.79
N PHE A 163 -6.41 2.60 -6.14
CA PHE A 163 -7.16 3.86 -6.26
C PHE A 163 -7.34 4.38 -7.68
N ILE A 164 -6.54 3.92 -8.65
CA ILE A 164 -6.65 4.34 -10.06
C ILE A 164 -7.30 3.24 -10.88
N TYR A 165 -6.83 2.00 -10.71
CA TYR A 165 -7.31 0.84 -11.47
C TYR A 165 -8.46 0.10 -10.79
N ASN A 166 -8.70 0.37 -9.50
CA ASN A 166 -9.83 -0.16 -8.72
C ASN A 166 -9.94 -1.70 -8.75
N VAL A 167 -8.82 -2.41 -8.82
CA VAL A 167 -8.85 -3.86 -9.08
C VAL A 167 -9.38 -4.67 -7.89
N HIS A 168 -9.34 -4.10 -6.69
CA HIS A 168 -9.76 -4.77 -5.45
C HIS A 168 -11.20 -4.46 -5.03
N ILE A 169 -11.91 -3.60 -5.78
CA ILE A 169 -13.29 -3.23 -5.44
C ILE A 169 -14.23 -4.38 -5.84
N PRO A 170 -14.94 -5.00 -4.87
CA PRO A 170 -15.89 -6.05 -5.21
C PRO A 170 -17.09 -5.47 -5.97
N PRO A 171 -17.81 -6.28 -6.77
CA PRO A 171 -18.96 -5.83 -7.56
C PRO A 171 -20.23 -5.59 -6.70
N CYS A 172 -20.08 -5.14 -5.46
CA CYS A 172 -21.16 -4.89 -4.52
C CYS A 172 -20.88 -3.69 -3.61
N ASP A 173 -21.96 -3.09 -3.10
CA ASP A 173 -21.89 -2.03 -2.11
C ASP A 173 -21.31 -2.53 -0.77
N LEU A 174 -20.30 -1.80 -0.28
CA LEU A 174 -19.56 -2.09 0.94
C LEU A 174 -20.12 -1.36 2.17
N ASP A 175 -21.08 -0.43 2.00
CA ASP A 175 -21.64 0.30 3.14
C ASP A 175 -22.32 -0.64 4.14
N GLY A 176 -21.87 -0.54 5.40
CA GLY A 176 -22.31 -1.39 6.50
C GLY A 176 -21.95 -2.88 6.35
N LYS A 177 -21.03 -3.24 5.45
CA LYS A 177 -20.50 -4.61 5.32
C LYS A 177 -19.29 -4.83 6.21
N VAL A 178 -18.97 -6.11 6.42
CA VAL A 178 -17.73 -6.52 7.06
C VAL A 178 -16.81 -7.10 5.99
N VAL A 179 -15.59 -6.55 5.90
CA VAL A 179 -14.55 -6.99 4.98
C VAL A 179 -13.41 -7.63 5.79
N VAL A 180 -12.95 -8.79 5.35
CA VAL A 180 -11.69 -9.39 5.80
C VAL A 180 -10.65 -9.13 4.72
N ASP A 181 -9.64 -8.34 5.06
CA ASP A 181 -8.52 -7.97 4.19
C ASP A 181 -7.29 -8.81 4.58
N ALA A 182 -7.02 -9.85 3.78
CA ALA A 182 -5.96 -10.83 4.04
C ALA A 182 -4.68 -10.44 3.29
N GLY A 183 -3.65 -10.03 4.02
CA GLY A 183 -2.44 -9.44 3.46
C GLY A 183 -2.60 -7.93 3.25
N ALA A 184 -3.02 -7.22 4.31
CA ALA A 184 -3.41 -5.81 4.25
C ALA A 184 -2.25 -4.84 3.96
N PHE A 185 -1.00 -5.33 3.86
CA PHE A 185 0.18 -4.58 3.49
C PHE A 185 0.33 -3.28 4.29
N THR A 186 0.22 -2.13 3.63
CA THR A 186 0.38 -0.81 4.26
C THR A 186 -0.97 -0.16 4.60
N GLY A 187 -2.06 -0.93 4.51
CA GLY A 187 -3.42 -0.52 4.79
C GLY A 187 -4.12 0.21 3.64
N ASP A 188 -3.61 0.13 2.41
CA ASP A 188 -4.18 0.83 1.25
C ASP A 188 -5.57 0.33 0.87
N THR A 189 -5.74 -0.98 0.71
CA THR A 189 -7.04 -1.63 0.51
C THR A 189 -7.96 -1.44 1.70
N ALA A 190 -7.46 -1.66 2.92
CA ALA A 190 -8.25 -1.48 4.14
C ALA A 190 -8.82 -0.05 4.28
N LEU A 191 -8.02 0.98 4.01
CA LEU A 191 -8.47 2.37 4.01
C LEU A 191 -9.48 2.65 2.90
N ASN A 192 -9.29 2.08 1.71
CA ASN A 192 -10.25 2.21 0.61
C ASN A 192 -11.60 1.55 0.95
N PHE A 193 -11.60 0.36 1.54
CA PHE A 193 -12.83 -0.31 1.97
C PHE A 193 -13.55 0.44 3.09
N ALA A 194 -12.81 0.95 4.08
CA ALA A 194 -13.38 1.78 5.14
C ALA A 194 -13.97 3.09 4.60
N TYR A 195 -13.34 3.70 3.59
CA TYR A 195 -13.88 4.87 2.89
C TYR A 195 -15.20 4.55 2.18
N GLN A 196 -15.34 3.35 1.64
CA GLN A 196 -16.60 2.85 1.06
C GLN A 196 -17.65 2.42 2.10
N GLY A 197 -17.40 2.65 3.40
CA GLY A 197 -18.37 2.42 4.47
C GLY A 197 -18.28 1.05 5.15
N ALA A 198 -17.32 0.20 4.77
CA ALA A 198 -17.11 -1.10 5.40
C ALA A 198 -16.51 -0.97 6.82
N GLU A 199 -16.81 -1.97 7.64
CA GLU A 199 -15.99 -2.36 8.78
C GLU A 199 -14.93 -3.37 8.28
N VAL A 200 -13.66 -3.16 8.58
CA VAL A 200 -12.54 -3.92 8.00
C VAL A 200 -11.74 -4.63 9.08
N TYR A 201 -11.46 -5.91 8.89
CA TYR A 201 -10.52 -6.71 9.67
C TYR A 201 -9.30 -6.96 8.79
N ALA A 202 -8.22 -6.21 9.05
CA ALA A 202 -7.02 -6.14 8.25
C ALA A 202 -5.91 -6.99 8.88
N PHE A 203 -5.44 -8.01 8.16
CA PHE A 203 -4.43 -8.97 8.63
C PHE A 203 -3.13 -8.77 7.86
N GLU A 204 -2.05 -8.43 8.56
CA GLU A 204 -0.72 -8.26 7.96
C GLU A 204 0.36 -8.89 8.85
N PRO A 205 0.97 -10.01 8.46
CA PRO A 205 1.98 -10.70 9.26
C PRO A 205 3.35 -10.03 9.24
N ASP A 206 3.71 -9.26 8.20
CA ASP A 206 5.01 -8.60 8.13
C ASP A 206 5.09 -7.45 9.13
N PRO A 207 6.01 -7.49 10.12
CA PRO A 207 6.09 -6.46 11.15
C PRO A 207 6.39 -5.06 10.59
N THR A 208 7.08 -4.98 9.46
CA THR A 208 7.40 -3.71 8.80
C THR A 208 6.17 -3.13 8.11
N ASN A 209 5.44 -3.95 7.36
CA ASN A 209 4.20 -3.53 6.70
C ASN A 209 3.12 -3.20 7.74
N TYR A 210 2.98 -4.01 8.78
CA TYR A 210 2.04 -3.76 9.87
C TYR A 210 2.31 -2.40 10.57
N ARG A 211 3.57 -2.05 10.81
CA ARG A 211 3.93 -0.71 11.35
C ARG A 211 3.57 0.42 10.40
N ALA A 212 3.76 0.23 9.09
CA ALA A 212 3.35 1.18 8.07
C ALA A 212 1.82 1.33 8.02
N LEU A 213 1.08 0.22 8.05
CA LEU A 213 -0.38 0.18 8.19
C LEU A 213 -0.83 1.02 9.38
N LEU A 214 -0.31 0.75 10.58
CA LEU A 214 -0.66 1.52 11.77
C LEU A 214 -0.32 3.02 11.64
N ALA A 215 0.77 3.37 10.94
CA ALA A 215 1.11 4.76 10.70
C ALA A 215 0.14 5.43 9.72
N ASN A 216 -0.27 4.75 8.65
CA ASN A 216 -1.25 5.25 7.70
C ASN A 216 -2.65 5.38 8.34
N LEU A 217 -3.04 4.46 9.24
CA LEU A 217 -4.28 4.62 10.00
C LEU A 217 -4.30 5.91 10.84
N ARG A 218 -3.18 6.26 11.48
CA ARG A 218 -3.07 7.52 12.25
C ARG A 218 -3.24 8.77 11.39
N LEU A 219 -2.94 8.71 10.09
CA LEU A 219 -3.18 9.81 9.16
C LEU A 219 -4.66 9.95 8.77
N ASN A 220 -5.48 8.93 9.05
CA ASN A 220 -6.89 8.86 8.63
C ASN A 220 -7.83 8.68 9.84
N PRO A 221 -7.91 9.64 10.78
CA PRO A 221 -8.65 9.49 12.03
C PRO A 221 -10.16 9.29 11.85
N LYS A 222 -10.73 9.64 10.67
CA LYS A 222 -12.14 9.39 10.35
C LYS A 222 -12.42 7.97 9.87
N LEU A 223 -11.43 7.31 9.25
CA LEU A 223 -11.56 5.96 8.69
C LEU A 223 -11.02 4.89 9.65
N ALA A 224 -9.96 5.21 10.38
CA ALA A 224 -9.30 4.30 11.31
C ALA A 224 -10.25 3.61 12.32
N PRO A 225 -11.30 4.25 12.87
CA PRO A 225 -12.23 3.57 13.77
C PRO A 225 -12.99 2.39 13.16
N ARG A 226 -13.02 2.27 11.83
CA ARG A 226 -13.66 1.16 11.11
C ARG A 226 -12.70 0.01 10.81
N ILE A 227 -11.42 0.13 11.16
CA ILE A 227 -10.37 -0.81 10.75
C ILE A 227 -9.74 -1.44 11.99
N HIS A 228 -9.85 -2.77 12.08
CA HIS A 228 -9.24 -3.62 13.10
C HIS A 228 -8.00 -4.29 12.52
N ALA A 229 -6.82 -3.87 12.95
CA ALA A 229 -5.56 -4.32 12.37
C ALA A 229 -4.87 -5.40 13.22
N PHE A 230 -4.53 -6.54 12.62
CA PHE A 230 -3.95 -7.70 13.29
C PHE A 230 -2.58 -8.06 12.71
N PRO A 231 -1.55 -8.31 13.54
CA PRO A 231 -0.21 -8.68 13.09
C PRO A 231 -0.09 -10.20 12.79
N PHE A 232 -1.08 -10.75 12.08
CA PHE A 232 -1.20 -12.20 11.83
C PHE A 232 -1.44 -12.49 10.35
N ALA A 233 -1.04 -13.68 9.91
CA ALA A 233 -1.44 -14.23 8.62
C ALA A 233 -2.84 -14.86 8.72
N VAL A 234 -3.57 -14.91 7.62
CA VAL A 234 -4.84 -15.65 7.52
C VAL A 234 -4.55 -17.05 6.99
N GLY A 235 -4.90 -18.09 7.77
CA GLY A 235 -4.64 -19.47 7.39
C GLY A 235 -5.10 -20.46 8.46
N THR A 236 -4.59 -21.69 8.39
CA THR A 236 -4.73 -22.65 9.49
C THR A 236 -3.73 -22.32 10.59
N ASP A 237 -4.16 -22.46 11.84
CA ASP A 237 -3.32 -22.20 13.01
C ASP A 237 -1.99 -22.98 12.97
N GLY A 238 -0.92 -22.29 13.32
CA GLY A 238 0.43 -22.83 13.44
C GLY A 238 1.49 -21.79 13.10
N HIS A 239 2.76 -22.18 13.17
CA HIS A 239 3.88 -21.30 12.87
C HIS A 239 4.48 -21.59 11.51
N ILE A 240 4.79 -20.53 10.75
CA ILE A 240 5.41 -20.62 9.43
C ILE A 240 6.56 -19.62 9.34
N GLU A 241 7.60 -19.99 8.58
CA GLU A 241 8.64 -19.06 8.18
C GLU A 241 8.27 -18.41 6.84
N PHE A 242 8.43 -17.09 6.75
CA PHE A 242 8.16 -16.33 5.53
C PHE A 242 9.21 -15.23 5.35
N HIS A 243 9.37 -14.76 4.11
CA HIS A 243 10.24 -13.63 3.83
C HIS A 243 9.55 -12.32 4.22
N ALA A 244 10.24 -11.47 4.99
CA ALA A 244 9.73 -10.18 5.45
C ALA A 244 10.55 -9.00 4.88
N GLY A 245 9.88 -7.88 4.59
CA GLY A 245 10.40 -6.61 4.11
C GLY A 245 9.29 -5.71 3.52
N LEU A 246 9.55 -4.40 3.39
CA LEU A 246 8.68 -3.43 2.70
C LEU A 246 8.65 -3.70 1.18
N GLN A 247 8.06 -4.81 0.78
CA GLN A 247 7.81 -5.19 -0.62
C GLN A 247 6.48 -5.95 -0.67
N GLY A 248 5.71 -5.78 -1.75
CA GLY A 248 4.44 -6.48 -1.98
C GLY A 248 4.59 -7.99 -2.28
N GLY A 249 5.57 -8.65 -1.66
CA GLY A 249 5.91 -10.06 -1.86
C GLY A 249 6.28 -10.79 -0.57
N SER A 250 5.97 -10.24 0.60
CA SER A 250 6.11 -10.99 1.84
C SER A 250 5.18 -12.20 1.80
N GLY A 251 5.74 -13.40 1.77
CA GLY A 251 4.99 -14.63 1.51
C GLY A 251 5.82 -15.89 1.68
N VAL A 252 5.13 -17.03 1.67
CA VAL A 252 5.71 -18.37 1.74
C VAL A 252 5.87 -18.92 0.32
N TYR A 253 7.10 -19.26 -0.08
CA TYR A 253 7.39 -19.68 -1.46
C TYR A 253 7.53 -21.20 -1.65
N SER A 254 7.31 -22.03 -0.62
CA SER A 254 7.42 -23.49 -0.76
C SER A 254 6.13 -24.23 -0.42
N LYS A 255 5.65 -25.07 -1.35
CA LYS A 255 4.77 -26.20 -1.04
C LYS A 255 5.59 -27.21 -0.24
N GLY A 256 5.53 -27.16 1.08
CA GLY A 256 6.21 -28.16 1.91
C GLY A 256 6.61 -27.72 3.32
N GLY A 257 6.35 -26.48 3.73
CA GLY A 257 6.50 -26.10 5.13
C GLY A 257 5.36 -26.71 5.96
N THR A 258 5.64 -27.79 6.69
CA THR A 258 4.85 -28.15 7.88
C THR A 258 4.91 -27.00 8.87
N CYS A 259 3.74 -26.60 9.40
CA CYS A 259 3.68 -25.81 10.63
C CYS A 259 4.48 -26.54 11.71
N VAL A 260 5.52 -25.91 12.26
CA VAL A 260 6.29 -26.45 13.39
C VAL A 260 6.07 -25.57 14.60
#